data_AF-A0A9X5XH86-F1
#
_entry.id   AF-A0A9X5XH86-F1
#
_cell.length_a   1.000
_cell.length_b   1.000
_cell.length_c   1.000
_cell.angle_alpha   90.00
_cell.angle_beta   90.00
_cell.angle_gamma   90.00
#
_symmetry.space_group_name_H-M   'P 1'
#
loop_
_entity.id
_entity.type
_entity.pdbx_description
1 polymer ?
#
loop_
_entity_poly.entity_id
_entity_poly.type
_entity_poly.pdbx_seq_one_letter_code
_entity_poly.pdbx_strand_id
1 'polypeptide(L)' 'ATLAATGGVGLELPDHVLGAALAVTRLVPTDPAGRGPGFAFAPPVDVPMGADPLDEALRLLGRTPEQWPLSTDGADPQPI' A
#
# COMPACT_ATOMS: atom_id res chain seq x y z
N ALA A 1 4.69 -10.38 14.13
CA ALA A 1 3.28 -10.55 13.69
C ALA A 1 3.27 -10.38 12.19
N THR A 2 2.57 -11.24 11.45
CA THR A 2 2.75 -11.42 9.99
C THR A 2 1.51 -10.94 9.23
N LEU A 3 1.68 -10.09 8.21
CA LEU A 3 1.29 -10.32 6.79
C LEU A 3 1.28 -9.00 6.00
N ALA A 4 2.05 -8.92 4.92
CA ALA A 4 1.68 -8.15 3.73
C ALA A 4 2.10 -8.96 2.50
N ALA A 5 1.12 -9.64 1.91
CA ALA A 5 1.30 -10.48 0.73
C ALA A 5 1.46 -9.61 -0.52
N THR A 6 2.70 -9.37 -0.92
CA THR A 6 3.05 -9.14 -2.33
C THR A 6 2.79 -10.42 -3.11
N GLY A 7 2.21 -10.30 -4.31
CA GLY A 7 1.75 -11.43 -5.12
C GLY A 7 2.73 -12.61 -5.15
N GLY A 8 2.24 -13.79 -4.76
CA GLY A 8 2.87 -15.10 -4.98
C GLY A 8 4.21 -15.37 -4.29
N VAL A 9 4.89 -14.35 -3.77
CA VAL A 9 6.15 -14.48 -3.03
C VAL A 9 6.08 -13.51 -1.87
N GLY A 10 6.02 -14.04 -0.65
CA GLY A 10 6.04 -13.22 0.56
C GLY A 10 7.31 -12.39 0.59
N LEU A 11 7.18 -11.08 0.37
CA LEU A 11 8.29 -10.15 0.44
C LEU A 11 8.50 -9.80 1.91
N GLU A 12 9.55 -10.36 2.49
CA GLU A 12 10.02 -9.96 3.81
C GLU A 12 10.97 -8.77 3.64
N LEU A 13 10.49 -7.57 3.98
CA LEU A 13 11.31 -6.37 4.00
C LEU A 13 11.98 -6.23 5.36
N PRO A 14 13.31 -6.02 5.41
CA PRO A 14 13.98 -5.71 6.67
C PRO A 14 13.44 -4.44 7.31
N ASP A 15 13.39 -4.39 8.64
CA ASP A 15 12.83 -3.27 9.42
C ASP A 15 13.41 -1.90 9.03
N HIS A 16 14.70 -1.83 8.71
CA HIS A 16 15.34 -0.58 8.32
C HIS A 16 14.82 -0.05 6.96
N VAL A 17 14.47 -0.94 6.04
CA VAL A 17 13.89 -0.57 4.74
C VAL A 17 12.47 -0.04 4.95
N LEU A 18 11.69 -0.70 5.80
CA LEU A 18 10.34 -0.25 6.17
C LEU A 18 10.38 1.10 6.88
N GLY A 19 11.31 1.29 7.82
CA GLY A 19 11.52 2.55 8.51
C GLY A 19 11.90 3.69 7.55
N ALA A 20 12.79 3.43 6.59
CA ALA A 20 13.17 4.40 5.58
C ALA A 20 12.00 4.75 4.63
N ALA A 21 11.25 3.74 4.18
CA ALA A 21 10.07 3.95 3.33
C ALA A 21 9.01 4.79 4.04
N LEU A 22 8.73 4.51 5.31
CA LEU A 22 7.81 5.29 6.12
C LEU A 22 8.31 6.73 6.33
N ALA A 23 9.60 6.91 6.60
CA ALA A 23 10.20 8.23 6.75
C ALA A 23 10.05 9.08 5.48
N VAL A 24 10.35 8.50 4.31
CA VAL A 24 10.15 9.17 3.01
C VAL A 24 8.68 9.49 2.78
N THR A 25 7.79 8.55 3.08
CA THR A 25 6.35 8.71 2.89
C THR A 25 5.79 9.87 3.72
N ARG A 26 6.25 10.05 4.96
CA ARG A 26 5.85 11.17 5.82
C ARG A 26 6.29 12.54 5.29
N LEU A 27 7.27 12.58 4.39
CA LEU A 27 7.70 13.81 3.71
C LEU A 27 6.85 14.14 2.47
N VAL A 28 6.05 13.20 1.98
CA VAL A 28 5.18 13.44 0.83
C VAL A 28 4.06 14.39 1.24
N PRO A 29 3.91 15.57 0.60
CA PRO A 29 2.84 16.50 0.92
C PRO A 29 1.46 15.83 0.82
N THR A 30 0.63 16.07 1.83
CA THR A 30 -0.76 15.58 1.89
C THR A 30 -1.77 16.61 1.41
N ASP A 31 -1.29 17.76 0.92
CA ASP A 31 -2.13 18.82 0.39
C ASP A 31 -2.98 18.33 -0.80
N PRO A 32 -4.30 18.59 -0.81
CA PRO A 32 -5.19 18.13 -1.87
C PRO A 32 -4.82 18.60 -3.28
N ALA A 33 -4.11 19.72 -3.43
CA ALA A 33 -3.79 20.27 -4.75
C ALA A 33 -2.80 19.40 -5.55
N GLY A 34 -2.07 18.50 -4.88
CA GLY A 34 -1.12 17.56 -5.49
C GLY A 34 -1.53 16.09 -5.40
N ARG A 35 -2.80 15.79 -5.13
CA ARG A 35 -3.31 14.43 -4.89
C ARG A 35 -4.51 14.10 -5.79
N GLY A 36 -4.68 12.82 -6.11
CA GLY A 36 -5.83 12.31 -6.86
C GLY A 36 -5.55 11.97 -8.33
N PRO A 37 -6.60 11.81 -9.16
CA PRO A 37 -6.44 11.44 -10.57
C PRO A 37 -5.51 12.40 -11.33
N GLY A 38 -4.52 11.85 -12.03
CA GLY A 38 -3.49 12.63 -12.72
C GLY A 38 -2.26 12.97 -11.88
N PHE A 39 -2.26 12.65 -10.58
CA PHE A 39 -1.10 12.77 -9.69
C PHE A 39 -0.57 11.39 -9.28
N ALA A 40 0.67 11.35 -8.79
CA ALA A 40 1.35 10.12 -8.38
C ALA A 40 0.68 9.43 -7.19
N PHE A 41 0.05 10.20 -6.30
CA PHE A 41 -0.55 9.70 -5.07
C PHE A 41 -2.02 10.09 -4.95
N ALA A 42 -2.81 9.19 -4.39
CA ALA A 42 -4.20 9.47 -4.02
C ALA A 42 -4.24 10.24 -2.68
N PRO A 43 -5.38 10.85 -2.32
CA PRO A 43 -5.57 11.42 -0.99
C PRO A 43 -5.25 10.38 0.10
N PRO A 44 -4.60 10.76 1.20
CA PRO A 44 -4.35 9.85 2.32
C PRO A 44 -5.64 9.21 2.83
N VAL A 45 -5.54 7.96 3.27
CA VAL A 45 -6.63 7.24 3.96
C VAL A 45 -6.31 7.08 5.44
N ASP A 46 -7.33 6.82 6.26
CA ASP A 46 -7.19 6.74 7.71
C ASP A 46 -6.17 5.69 8.15
N VAL A 47 -5.23 6.08 9.01
CA VAL A 47 -4.23 5.18 9.60
C VAL A 47 -4.72 4.73 10.98
N PRO A 48 -5.02 3.44 11.18
CA PRO A 48 -5.34 2.89 12.49
C PRO A 48 -4.17 3.07 13.47
N MET A 49 -4.51 3.31 14.74
CA MET A 49 -3.50 3.35 15.80
C MET A 49 -2.82 1.98 15.92
N GLY A 50 -1.49 1.95 15.84
CA GLY A 50 -0.71 0.72 15.88
C GLY A 50 -0.63 -0.03 14.55
N ALA A 51 -0.99 0.61 13.43
CA ALA A 51 -0.71 0.06 12.11
C ALA A 51 0.79 -0.23 11.93
N ASP A 52 1.10 -1.34 11.28
CA ASP A 52 2.47 -1.68 10.93
C ASP A 52 3.09 -0.62 9.99
N PRO A 53 4.42 -0.41 10.00
CA PRO A 53 5.06 0.67 9.24
C PRO A 53 4.75 0.68 7.73
N LEU A 54 4.63 -0.52 7.13
CA LEU A 54 4.25 -0.65 5.72
C LEU A 54 2.82 -0.22 5.48
N ASP A 55 1.91 -0.62 6.37
CA ASP A 55 0.49 -0.32 6.29
C ASP A 55 0.24 1.19 6.47
N GLU A 56 0.89 1.81 7.45
CA GLU A 56 0.91 3.27 7.61
C GLU A 56 1.43 3.98 6.35
N ALA A 57 2.56 3.52 5.79
CA ALA A 57 3.12 4.12 4.59
C ALA A 57 2.15 4.03 3.40
N LEU A 58 1.56 2.86 3.15
CA LEU A 58 0.60 2.69 2.06
C LEU A 58 -0.61 3.61 2.23
N ARG A 59 -1.16 3.71 3.45
CA ARG A 59 -2.31 4.55 3.73
C ARG A 59 -2.03 6.06 3.57
N LEU A 60 -0.84 6.53 3.94
CA LEU A 60 -0.40 7.91 3.69
C LEU A 60 -0.27 8.24 2.18
N LEU A 61 -0.01 7.22 1.36
CA LEU A 61 0.00 7.33 -0.11
C LEU A 61 -1.39 7.17 -0.74
N GLY A 62 -2.43 7.04 0.08
CA GLY A 62 -3.80 6.85 -0.38
C GLY A 62 -4.06 5.47 -0.94
N ARG A 63 -3.31 4.45 -0.48
CA ARG A 63 -3.50 3.05 -0.84
C ARG A 63 -4.14 2.31 0.32
N THR A 64 -5.11 1.48 -0.03
CA THR A 64 -5.78 0.57 0.90
C THR A 64 -5.20 -0.82 0.65
N PRO A 65 -4.31 -1.34 1.51
CA PRO A 65 -3.67 -2.62 1.28
C PRO A 65 -4.67 -3.77 1.10
N GLU A 66 -5.84 -3.66 1.72
CA GLU A 66 -6.94 -4.63 1.63
C GLU A 66 -7.63 -4.64 0.25
N GLN A 67 -7.50 -3.56 -0.52
CA GLN A 67 -8.11 -3.41 -1.86
C GLN A 67 -7.10 -3.59 -2.98
N TRP A 68 -5.86 -3.97 -2.66
CA TRP A 68 -4.88 -4.26 -3.68
C TRP A 68 -5.35 -5.47 -4.49
N PRO A 69 -5.40 -5.39 -5.84
CA PRO A 69 -5.81 -6.53 -6.63
C PRO A 69 -4.81 -7.66 -6.41
N LEU A 70 -5.25 -8.70 -5.69
CA LEU A 70 -4.72 -10.04 -5.87
C LEU A 70 -5.16 -10.44 -7.27
N SER A 71 -4.32 -10.25 -8.28
CA SER A 71 -4.55 -10.84 -9.59
C SER A 71 -4.57 -12.35 -9.40
N THR A 72 -5.75 -12.91 -9.09
CA THR A 72 -6.09 -14.28 -9.47
C THR A 72 -6.35 -14.24 -10.97
N ASP A 73 -5.30 -14.02 -11.76
CA ASP A 73 -5.34 -14.45 -13.14
C ASP A 73 -5.14 -15.97 -13.12
N GLY A 74 -6.29 -16.60 -12.93
CA GLY A 74 -6.55 -18.03 -12.86
C GLY A 74 -8.06 -18.22 -13.03
N ALA A 75 -8.70 -17.37 -13.83
CA ALA A 75 -10.04 -17.62 -14.32
C ALA A 75 -9.90 -18.69 -15.42
N ASP A 76 -10.05 -19.95 -15.01
CA ASP A 76 -10.37 -21.06 -15.90
C ASP A 76 -11.53 -20.63 -16.81
N PRO A 77 -11.43 -20.70 -18.15
CA PRO A 77 -12.53 -20.31 -19.03
C PRO A 77 -13.73 -21.23 -18.74
N GLN A 78 -14.82 -20.64 -18.23
CA GLN A 78 -16.08 -21.35 -18.08
C GLN A 78 -16.54 -21.83 -19.48
N PRO A 79 -16.81 -23.13 -19.68
CA PRO A 79 -17.35 -23.60 -20.95
C PRO A 79 -18.75 -23.01 -21.16
N ILE A 80 -19.02 -22.61 -22.40
CA ILE A 80 -20.30 -22.10 -22.90
C ILE A 80 -21.44 -23.12 -22.76
#